data_AF-A0ABC9Y0Z7-F1
#
_entry.id   AF-A0ABC9Y0Z7-F1
#
_cell.length_a   1.000
_cell.length_b   1.000
_cell.length_c   1.000
_cell.angle_alpha   90.00
_cell.angle_beta   90.00
_cell.angle_gamma   90.00
#
_symmetry.space_group_name_H-M   'P 1'
#
loop_
_entity.id
_entity.type
_entity.pdbx_description
1 polymer ?
#
loop_
_entity_poly.entity_id
_entity_poly.type
_entity_poly.pdbx_seq_one_letter_code
_entity_poly.pdbx_strand_id
1 'polypeptide(L)' 'MEERLWDIITNHSLDNILALADGVLSFTHHQITELARDCLDKSHHGLITSRYFLELQQKLDKLLQEAQE' A
#
# COMPACT_ATOMS: atom_id res chain seq x y z
N MET A 1 14.03 -4.44 4.38
CA MET A 1 13.05 -3.93 3.39
C MET A 1 11.69 -4.56 3.65
N GLU A 2 11.63 -5.89 3.73
CA GLU A 2 10.41 -6.63 4.12
C GLU A 2 9.89 -6.31 5.52
N GLU A 3 10.76 -6.20 6.53
CA GLU A 3 10.32 -5.78 7.89
C GLU A 3 9.61 -4.42 7.90
N ARG A 4 10.05 -3.47 7.06
CA ARG A 4 9.40 -2.15 6.98
C ARG A 4 8.07 -2.21 6.23
N LEU A 5 7.95 -3.07 5.21
CA LEU A 5 6.66 -3.35 4.56
C LEU A 5 5.69 -4.00 5.53
N TRP A 6 6.17 -4.95 6.33
CA TRP A 6 5.38 -5.64 7.34
C TRP A 6 4.93 -4.68 8.44
N ASP A 7 5.82 -3.80 8.89
CA ASP A 7 5.50 -2.73 9.85
C ASP A 7 4.46 -1.76 9.29
N ILE A 8 4.56 -1.36 8.02
CA ILE A 8 3.54 -0.53 7.36
C ILE A 8 2.20 -1.28 7.27
N ILE A 9 2.18 -2.53 6.83
CA ILE A 9 0.96 -3.35 6.75
C ILE A 9 0.32 -3.49 8.14
N THR A 10 1.13 -3.67 9.19
CA THR A 10 0.68 -3.95 10.56
C THR A 10 0.30 -2.69 11.33
N ASN A 11 1.01 -1.57 11.13
CA ASN A 11 0.71 -0.29 11.78
C ASN A 11 -0.35 0.54 11.05
N HIS A 12 -0.48 0.39 9.73
CA HIS A 12 -1.62 0.96 8.98
C HIS A 12 -2.84 0.03 8.92
N SER A 13 -2.77 -1.19 9.46
CA SER A 13 -3.97 -2.01 9.58
C SER A 13 -4.81 -1.53 10.76
N LEU A 14 -5.84 -0.78 10.38
CA LEU A 14 -7.13 -0.71 11.06
C LEU A 14 -7.24 0.21 12.29
N ASP A 15 -6.27 0.25 13.20
CA ASP A 15 -6.47 0.94 14.50
C ASP A 15 -6.55 2.48 14.37
N ASN A 16 -5.80 3.08 13.43
CA ASN A 16 -5.83 4.54 13.21
C ASN A 16 -6.98 5.03 12.28
N ILE A 17 -7.72 4.13 11.63
CA ILE A 17 -8.67 4.48 10.53
C ILE A 17 -10.14 4.31 10.92
N LEU A 18 -10.43 3.56 11.99
CA LEU A 18 -11.79 3.35 12.51
C LEU A 18 -12.55 4.66 12.81
N ALA A 19 -11.89 5.82 12.85
CA ALA A 19 -12.49 7.13 13.07
C ALA A 19 -12.87 7.92 11.79
N LEU A 20 -12.45 7.52 10.59
CA LEU A 20 -12.60 8.32 9.36
C LEU A 20 -13.44 7.57 8.32
N ALA A 21 -14.73 7.43 8.60
CA ALA A 21 -15.73 6.83 7.74
C ALA A 21 -16.07 7.73 6.52
N ASP A 22 -15.13 7.85 5.59
CA ASP A 22 -15.37 8.35 4.23
C ASP A 22 -14.94 7.26 3.22
N GLY A 23 -15.82 6.91 2.28
CA GLY A 23 -15.65 5.75 1.41
C GLY A 23 -14.37 5.76 0.56
N VAL A 24 -13.86 6.96 0.22
CA VAL A 24 -12.62 7.15 -0.53
C VAL A 24 -11.40 6.78 0.31
N LEU A 25 -11.44 7.10 1.60
CA LEU A 25 -10.37 6.80 2.57
C LEU A 25 -10.24 5.31 2.83
N SER A 26 -11.38 4.60 2.96
CA SER A 26 -11.41 3.14 3.09
C SER A 26 -10.85 2.43 1.84
N PHE A 27 -11.21 2.91 0.64
CA PHE A 27 -10.69 2.38 -0.62
C PHE A 27 -9.17 2.60 -0.74
N THR A 28 -8.70 3.81 -0.41
CA THR A 28 -7.29 4.19 -0.41
C THR A 28 -6.48 3.26 0.49
N HIS A 29 -6.97 3.02 1.70
CA HIS A 29 -6.30 2.12 2.65
C HIS A 29 -6.27 0.67 2.20
N HIS A 30 -7.39 0.18 1.67
CA HIS A 30 -7.46 -1.16 1.13
C HIS A 30 -6.40 -1.35 0.03
N GLN A 31 -6.30 -0.40 -0.89
CA GLN A 31 -5.32 -0.47 -1.97
C GLN A 31 -3.86 -0.38 -1.48
N ILE A 32 -3.55 0.47 -0.49
CA ILE A 32 -2.19 0.51 0.11
C ILE A 32 -1.85 -0.83 0.76
N THR A 33 -2.80 -1.45 1.46
CA THR A 33 -2.63 -2.76 2.10
C THR A 33 -2.38 -3.85 1.06
N GLU A 34 -3.15 -3.86 -0.03
CA GLU A 34 -3.00 -4.82 -1.12
C GLU A 34 -1.66 -4.61 -1.87
N LEU A 35 -1.25 -3.36 -2.11
CA LEU A 35 0.04 -3.04 -2.71
C LEU A 35 1.22 -3.50 -1.84
N ALA A 36 1.13 -3.29 -0.53
CA ALA A 36 2.16 -3.72 0.38
C ALA A 36 2.23 -5.25 0.49
N ARG A 37 1.08 -5.94 0.43
CA ARG A 37 1.03 -7.42 0.34
C ARG A 37 1.63 -7.95 -0.95
N ASP A 38 1.26 -7.38 -2.10
CA ASP A 38 1.83 -7.80 -3.39
C ASP A 38 3.34 -7.53 -3.42
N CYS A 39 3.81 -6.42 -2.82
CA CYS A 39 5.24 -6.12 -2.71
C CYS A 39 5.97 -7.14 -1.82
N LEU A 40 5.39 -7.53 -0.69
CA LEU A 40 5.96 -8.57 0.18
C LEU A 40 6.01 -9.93 -0.54
N ASP A 41 4.93 -10.31 -1.22
CA ASP A 41 4.85 -11.56 -1.97
C ASP A 41 5.87 -11.59 -3.13
N LYS A 42 5.95 -10.50 -3.92
CA LYS A 42 6.94 -10.35 -4.99
C LYS A 42 8.36 -10.38 -4.44
N SER A 43 8.60 -9.82 -3.24
CA SER A 43 9.89 -9.87 -2.55
C SER A 43 10.27 -11.29 -2.17
N HIS A 44 9.35 -12.03 -1.54
CA HIS A 44 9.54 -13.44 -1.18
C HIS A 44 9.83 -14.32 -2.41
N HIS A 45 9.17 -14.05 -3.55
CA HIS A 45 9.39 -14.77 -4.80
C HIS A 45 10.64 -14.30 -5.57
N GLY A 46 11.37 -13.28 -5.10
CA GLY A 46 12.52 -12.71 -5.79
C GLY A 46 12.17 -12.01 -7.12
N LEU A 47 10.91 -11.59 -7.29
CA LEU A 47 10.38 -10.92 -8.48
C LEU A 47 10.47 -9.39 -8.38
N ILE A 48 11.00 -8.86 -7.27
CA ILE A 48 11.24 -7.43 -7.10
C ILE A 48 12.36 -7.00 -8.05
N THR A 49 11.99 -6.16 -9.00
CA THR A 49 12.90 -5.55 -9.97
C THR A 49 12.76 -4.04 -9.90
N SER A 50 13.74 -3.29 -10.42
CA SER A 50 13.64 -1.82 -10.49
C SER A 50 12.38 -1.35 -11.23
N ARG A 51 11.91 -2.13 -12.22
CA ARG A 51 10.66 -1.87 -12.92
C ARG A 51 9.44 -2.02 -12.03
N TYR A 52 9.41 -3.06 -11.19
CA TYR A 52 8.34 -3.27 -10.20
C TYR A 52 8.24 -2.08 -9.23
N PHE A 53 9.37 -1.57 -8.73
CA PHE A 53 9.36 -0.38 -7.86
C PHE A 53 8.81 0.86 -8.56
N LEU A 54 9.12 1.03 -9.85
CA LEU A 54 8.60 2.14 -10.65
C LEU A 54 7.07 2.04 -10.80
N GLU A 55 6.56 0.85 -11.12
CA GLU A 55 5.12 0.60 -11.21
C GLU A 55 4.41 0.75 -9.86
N LEU A 56 5.05 0.31 -8.78
CA LEU A 56 4.53 0.47 -7.41
C LEU A 56 4.43 1.95 -7.05
N GLN A 57 5.46 2.76 -7.35
CA GLN A 57 5.43 4.21 -7.15
C GLN A 57 4.31 4.86 -7.96
N GLN A 58 4.15 4.51 -9.25
CA GLN A 58 3.08 5.06 -10.08
C GLN A 58 1.69 4.73 -9.55
N LYS A 59 1.49 3.49 -9.05
CA LYS A 59 0.23 3.10 -8.43
C LYS A 59 -0.05 3.90 -7.17
N LEU A 60 0.95 4.10 -6.30
CA LEU A 60 0.83 4.91 -5.09
C LEU A 60 0.53 6.37 -5.41
N ASP A 61 1.20 6.95 -6.39
CA ASP A 61 1.01 8.35 -6.81
C ASP A 61 -0.41 8.57 -7.34
N LYS A 62 -0.90 7.67 -8.19
CA LYS A 62 -2.28 7.69 -8.67
C LYS A 62 -3.28 7.58 -7.52
N LEU A 63 -2.99 6.71 -6.54
CA LEU A 63 -3.83 6.53 -5.37
C LEU A 63 -3.92 7.76 -4.49
N LEU A 64 -2.78 8.43 -4.30
CA LEU A 64 -2.69 9.67 -3.54
C LEU A 64 -3.50 10.77 -4.23
N GLN A 65 -3.43 10.83 -5.56
CA GLN A 65 -4.21 11.79 -6.33
C GLN A 65 -5.71 11.51 -6.26
N GLU A 66 -6.14 10.25 -6.34
CA GLU A 66 -7.55 9.84 -6.15
C GLU A 66 -8.06 10.10 -4.72
N ALA A 67 -7.17 10.15 -3.72
CA ALA A 67 -7.52 10.48 -2.35
C ALA A 67 -7.56 11.99 -2.06
N GLN A 68 -6.96 12.82 -2.94
CA GLN A 68 -6.92 14.29 -2.82
C GLN A 68 -8.00 14.99 -3.65
N GLU A 69 -8.60 14.31 -4.63
CA GLU A 69 -9.76 14.76 -5.41
C GLU A 69 -11.09 14.52 -4.68
#